data_AF-A0AAW0DEM8-F1
#
_entry.id   AF-A0AAW0DEM8-F1
#
_cell.length_a   1.000
_cell.length_b   1.000
_cell.length_c   1.000
_cell.angle_alpha   90.00
_cell.angle_beta   90.00
_cell.angle_gamma   90.00
#
_symmetry.space_group_name_H-M   'P 1'
#
loop_
_entity.id
_entity.type
_entity.pdbx_description
1 polymer ?
#
loop_
_entity_poly.entity_id
_entity_poly.type
_entity_poly.pdbx_seq_one_letter_code
_entity_poly.pdbx_strand_id
1 'polypeptide(L)'
;MSLRRRVYVVGPSSTGKTTLCDALAKRLGIEESRLIKEVARTVIKELGLSRRNIGLLDMQKAIMLGHLKREQECGEETYLSDRSAVDPIVYAMFTAANAQDAQARKETLLNLAEFQEALQRYRHSLFILLGTVREWVVDDGFRHVGDETKLLTIFRDVLGELGIRYREIGSEMRFLPERTAFLESLATGPH
;
A
#
# COMPACT_ATOMS: atom_id res chain seq x y z
N MET A 1 7.46 -19.49 -12.70
CA MET A 1 8.19 -19.24 -11.43
C MET A 1 7.14 -18.92 -10.36
N SER A 2 7.36 -19.25 -9.09
CA SER A 2 6.41 -18.96 -8.00
C SER A 2 6.91 -17.81 -7.13
N LEU A 3 5.97 -17.15 -6.45
CA LEU A 3 6.28 -16.14 -5.45
C LEU A 3 7.14 -16.75 -4.33
N ARG A 4 8.19 -16.05 -3.90
CA ARG A 4 9.13 -16.54 -2.86
C ARG A 4 9.14 -15.72 -1.58
N ARG A 5 8.41 -14.60 -1.56
CA ARG A 5 8.37 -13.66 -0.44
C ARG A 5 7.05 -12.89 -0.46
N ARG A 6 6.74 -12.21 0.64
CA ARG A 6 5.62 -11.25 0.70
C ARG A 6 5.98 -10.00 -0.12
N VAL A 7 5.07 -9.59 -0.99
CA VAL A 7 5.25 -8.42 -1.87
C VAL A 7 4.12 -7.44 -1.62
N TYR A 8 4.48 -6.20 -1.30
CA TYR A 8 3.53 -5.12 -1.08
C TYR A 8 3.74 -4.07 -2.15
N VAL A 9 2.68 -3.72 -2.86
CA VAL A 9 2.70 -2.62 -3.82
C VAL A 9 1.99 -1.45 -3.17
N VAL A 10 2.74 -0.41 -2.82
CA VAL A 10 2.27 0.77 -2.08
C VAL A 10 2.47 2.04 -2.90
N GLY A 11 1.89 3.14 -2.42
CA GLY A 11 2.04 4.46 -3.01
C GLY A 11 0.73 5.21 -3.19
N PRO A 12 0.79 6.45 -3.69
CA PRO A 12 -0.39 7.29 -3.91
C PRO A 12 -1.50 6.55 -4.65
N SER A 13 -2.75 6.96 -4.45
CA SER A 13 -3.87 6.39 -5.21
C SER A 13 -3.67 6.63 -6.71
N SER A 14 -4.18 5.71 -7.53
CA SER A 14 -4.21 5.85 -9.00
C SER A 14 -2.85 5.78 -9.70
N THR A 15 -1.88 5.14 -9.05
CA THR A 15 -0.56 4.83 -9.64
C THR A 15 -0.51 3.48 -10.37
N GLY A 16 -1.67 2.86 -10.62
CA GLY A 16 -1.79 1.58 -11.32
C GLY A 16 -1.49 0.34 -10.46
N LYS A 17 -1.51 0.46 -9.12
CA LYS A 17 -1.18 -0.64 -8.18
C LYS A 17 -2.04 -1.89 -8.40
N THR A 18 -3.36 -1.75 -8.43
CA THR A 18 -4.29 -2.86 -8.67
C THR A 18 -4.01 -3.54 -10.00
N THR A 19 -3.89 -2.75 -11.07
CA THR A 19 -3.57 -3.26 -12.42
C THR A 19 -2.24 -4.02 -12.45
N LEU A 20 -1.22 -3.51 -11.76
CA LEU A 20 0.08 -4.16 -11.67
C LEU A 20 0.02 -5.45 -10.84
N CYS A 21 -0.72 -5.44 -9.73
CA CYS A 21 -0.91 -6.64 -8.91
C CYS A 21 -1.66 -7.73 -9.67
N ASP A 22 -2.74 -7.38 -10.37
CA ASP A 22 -3.52 -8.32 -11.18
C ASP A 22 -2.67 -8.92 -12.32
N ALA A 23 -1.87 -8.09 -12.99
CA ALA A 23 -0.97 -8.54 -14.05
C ALA A 23 0.11 -9.50 -13.52
N LEU A 24 0.71 -9.18 -12.36
CA LEU A 24 1.72 -10.02 -11.72
C LEU A 24 1.11 -11.33 -11.22
N ALA A 25 -0.05 -11.29 -10.57
CA ALA A 25 -0.77 -12.46 -10.10
C ALA A 25 -1.09 -13.43 -11.23
N LYS A 26 -1.63 -12.91 -12.34
CA LYS A 26 -1.91 -13.70 -13.54
C LYS A 26 -0.65 -14.33 -14.13
N ARG A 27 0.45 -13.58 -14.18
CA ARG A 27 1.71 -14.03 -14.77
C ARG A 27 2.41 -15.10 -13.94
N LEU A 28 2.37 -15.00 -12.61
CA LEU A 28 2.99 -15.94 -11.67
C LEU A 28 2.06 -17.10 -11.27
N GLY A 29 0.79 -17.09 -11.69
CA GLY A 29 -0.20 -18.06 -11.23
C GLY A 29 -0.44 -17.97 -9.73
N ILE A 30 -0.51 -16.75 -9.17
CA ILE A 30 -0.82 -16.55 -7.76
C ILE A 30 -2.30 -16.86 -7.54
N GLU A 31 -2.57 -17.84 -6.66
CA GLU A 31 -3.92 -18.16 -6.22
C GLU A 31 -4.61 -16.95 -5.59
N GLU A 32 -5.91 -16.80 -5.80
CA GLU A 32 -6.70 -15.68 -5.26
C GLU A 32 -6.58 -15.59 -3.72
N SER A 33 -6.43 -16.73 -3.02
CA SER A 33 -6.23 -16.77 -1.57
C SER A 33 -4.90 -16.18 -1.10
N ARG A 34 -3.95 -15.90 -2.01
CA ARG A 34 -2.65 -15.27 -1.77
C ARG A 34 -2.55 -13.88 -2.41
N LEU A 35 -3.66 -13.34 -2.89
CA LEU A 35 -3.77 -12.00 -3.46
C LEU A 35 -4.66 -11.13 -2.57
N ILE A 36 -4.04 -10.21 -1.83
CA ILE A 36 -4.78 -9.21 -1.04
C ILE A 36 -5.10 -8.04 -1.96
N LYS A 37 -6.36 -7.94 -2.36
CA LYS A 37 -6.88 -6.78 -3.12
C LYS A 37 -7.11 -5.57 -2.22
N GLU A 38 -7.30 -4.39 -2.81
CA GLU A 38 -7.48 -3.12 -2.09
C GLU A 38 -8.56 -3.19 -0.98
N VAL A 39 -8.10 -3.34 0.27
CA VAL A 39 -8.97 -3.53 1.45
C VAL A 39 -9.78 -2.28 1.79
N ALA A 40 -9.23 -1.10 1.54
CA ALA A 40 -9.89 0.18 1.84
C ALA A 40 -11.28 0.29 1.20
N ARG A 41 -11.44 -0.16 -0.06
CA ARG A 41 -12.76 -0.13 -0.74
C ARG A 41 -13.78 -1.02 -0.05
N THR A 42 -13.34 -2.18 0.43
CA THR A 42 -14.20 -3.13 1.15
C THR A 42 -14.64 -2.55 2.49
N VAL A 43 -13.69 -2.06 3.28
CA VAL A 43 -13.95 -1.45 4.59
C VAL A 43 -14.89 -0.24 4.48
N ILE A 44 -14.66 0.65 3.51
CA ILE A 44 -15.52 1.81 3.27
C ILE A 44 -16.96 1.37 2.99
N LYS A 45 -17.13 0.37 2.13
CA LYS A 45 -18.45 -0.16 1.75
C LYS A 45 -19.15 -0.80 2.93
N GLU A 46 -18.44 -1.61 3.72
CA GLU A 46 -19.00 -2.32 4.89
C GLU A 46 -19.42 -1.37 6.00
N LEU A 47 -18.66 -0.30 6.23
CA LEU A 47 -18.95 0.70 7.28
C LEU A 47 -19.92 1.80 6.83
N GLY A 48 -20.40 1.77 5.58
CA GLY A 48 -21.27 2.81 5.02
C GLY A 48 -20.62 4.20 5.00
N LEU A 49 -19.28 4.25 4.98
CA LEU A 49 -18.52 5.50 5.01
C LEU A 49 -18.43 6.12 3.62
N SER A 50 -18.19 7.43 3.60
CA SER A 50 -18.06 8.20 2.36
C SER A 50 -16.70 8.90 2.29
N ARG A 51 -16.45 9.57 1.16
CA ARG A 51 -15.23 10.34 0.92
C ARG A 51 -14.95 11.41 1.96
N ARG A 52 -15.99 11.98 2.56
CA ARG A 52 -15.88 12.99 3.62
C ARG A 52 -15.17 12.44 4.87
N ASN A 53 -15.08 11.11 4.97
CA ASN A 53 -14.56 10.40 6.12
C ASN A 53 -13.12 9.90 5.90
N ILE A 54 -12.56 10.03 4.68
CA ILE A 54 -11.21 9.50 4.34
C ILE A 54 -10.15 10.08 5.25
N GLY A 55 -10.30 11.34 5.67
CA GLY A 55 -9.38 11.96 6.62
C GLY A 55 -9.65 11.64 8.09
N LEU A 56 -10.63 10.82 8.43
CA LEU A 56 -10.90 10.48 9.83
C LEU A 56 -9.93 9.41 10.31
N LEU A 57 -9.33 9.65 11.47
CA LEU A 57 -8.40 8.71 12.10
C LEU A 57 -9.06 7.34 12.31
N ASP A 58 -10.32 7.30 12.75
CA ASP A 58 -11.06 6.04 12.94
C ASP A 58 -11.24 5.26 11.65
N MET A 59 -11.43 5.93 10.52
CA MET A 59 -11.52 5.29 9.22
C MET A 59 -10.16 4.69 8.82
N GLN A 60 -9.07 5.43 9.00
CA GLN A 60 -7.72 4.92 8.71
C GLN A 60 -7.35 3.75 9.62
N LYS A 61 -7.74 3.81 10.91
CA LYS A 61 -7.60 2.68 11.84
C LYS A 61 -8.41 1.47 11.37
N ALA A 62 -9.66 1.65 10.94
CA ALA A 62 -10.47 0.54 10.43
C ALA A 62 -9.88 -0.10 9.17
N ILE A 63 -9.38 0.72 8.23
CA ILE A 63 -8.69 0.23 7.02
C ILE A 63 -7.44 -0.56 7.40
N MET A 64 -6.63 -0.02 8.33
CA MET A 64 -5.42 -0.69 8.82
C MET A 64 -5.74 -2.07 9.42
N LEU A 65 -6.67 -2.14 10.36
CA LEU A 65 -7.04 -3.39 11.03
C LEU A 65 -7.66 -4.38 10.04
N GLY A 66 -8.49 -3.92 9.11
CA GLY A 66 -9.01 -4.75 8.04
C GLY A 66 -7.89 -5.33 7.16
N HIS A 67 -6.86 -4.55 6.87
CA HIS A 67 -5.73 -5.00 6.04
C HIS A 67 -4.89 -6.05 6.77
N LEU A 68 -4.54 -5.79 8.04
CA LEU A 68 -3.80 -6.71 8.89
C LEU A 68 -4.52 -8.04 9.07
N LYS A 69 -5.85 -8.01 9.22
CA LYS A 69 -6.67 -9.22 9.25
C LYS A 69 -6.57 -10.03 7.95
N ARG A 70 -6.63 -9.39 6.78
CA ARG A 70 -6.47 -10.08 5.48
C ARG A 70 -5.08 -10.69 5.33
N GLU A 71 -4.04 -10.01 5.80
CA GLU A 71 -2.69 -10.57 5.82
C GLU A 71 -2.59 -11.83 6.69
N GLN A 72 -3.26 -11.85 7.84
CA GLN A 72 -3.31 -13.03 8.71
C GLN A 72 -4.08 -14.18 8.03
N GLU A 73 -5.18 -13.89 7.35
CA GLU A 73 -6.00 -14.89 6.62
C GLU A 73 -5.24 -15.50 5.41
N CYS A 74 -4.40 -14.73 4.72
CA CYS A 74 -3.56 -15.22 3.62
C CYS A 74 -2.44 -16.16 4.07
N GLY A 75 -2.12 -16.19 5.37
CA GLY A 75 -1.07 -17.01 5.94
C GLY A 75 0.32 -16.40 5.81
N GLU A 76 1.31 -17.08 6.42
CA GLU A 76 2.58 -16.43 6.70
C GLU A 76 3.56 -16.43 5.54
N GLU A 77 3.58 -17.39 4.61
CA GLU A 77 4.81 -17.55 3.81
C GLU A 77 4.94 -16.61 2.61
N THR A 78 3.95 -16.54 1.73
CA THR A 78 4.05 -15.80 0.45
C THR A 78 2.70 -15.29 -0.03
N TYR A 79 2.58 -13.97 -0.22
CA TYR A 79 1.40 -13.34 -0.83
C TYR A 79 1.77 -12.02 -1.53
N LEU A 80 0.91 -11.60 -2.45
CA LEU A 80 0.95 -10.31 -3.11
C LEU A 80 -0.15 -9.41 -2.54
N SER A 81 0.21 -8.20 -2.13
CA SER A 81 -0.72 -7.25 -1.54
C SER A 81 -0.77 -5.95 -2.34
N ASP A 82 -1.96 -5.61 -2.81
CA ASP A 82 -2.32 -4.28 -3.30
C ASP A 82 -2.56 -3.39 -2.07
N ARG A 83 -1.54 -2.57 -1.76
CA ARG A 83 -1.36 -1.76 -0.53
C ARG A 83 -0.86 -2.55 0.68
N SER A 84 -0.64 -1.83 1.77
CA SER A 84 -0.19 -2.34 3.07
C SER A 84 -0.89 -1.63 4.22
N ALA A 85 -0.67 -2.09 5.45
CA ALA A 85 -1.04 -1.34 6.66
C ALA A 85 -0.22 -0.04 6.84
N VAL A 86 0.78 0.26 5.98
CA VAL A 86 1.47 1.56 5.98
C VAL A 86 0.62 2.64 5.29
N ASP A 87 -0.19 2.28 4.29
CA ASP A 87 -1.01 3.25 3.54
C ASP A 87 -1.89 4.10 4.47
N PRO A 88 -2.62 3.53 5.46
CA PRO A 88 -3.45 4.34 6.35
C PRO A 88 -2.69 5.35 7.20
N ILE A 89 -1.45 5.05 7.59
CA ILE A 89 -0.58 5.98 8.33
C ILE A 89 -0.29 7.19 7.45
N VAL A 90 0.13 6.94 6.21
CA VAL A 90 0.43 7.98 5.22
C VAL A 90 -0.80 8.85 4.95
N TYR A 91 -1.97 8.24 4.75
CA TYR A 91 -3.20 8.99 4.52
C TYR A 91 -3.68 9.76 5.75
N ALA A 92 -3.52 9.22 6.95
CA ALA A 92 -3.84 9.93 8.19
C ALA A 92 -2.97 11.17 8.39
N MET A 93 -1.67 11.07 8.09
CA MET A 93 -0.75 12.22 8.11
C MET A 93 -1.09 13.24 7.03
N PHE A 94 -1.36 12.77 5.80
CA PHE A 94 -1.62 13.63 4.65
C PHE A 94 -2.89 14.49 4.83
N THR A 95 -3.92 13.93 5.47
CA THR A 95 -5.21 14.59 5.71
C THR A 95 -5.29 15.33 7.04
N ALA A 96 -4.20 15.38 7.81
CA ALA A 96 -4.16 16.09 9.08
C ALA A 96 -4.25 17.61 8.89
N ALA A 97 -4.83 18.29 9.88
CA ALA A 97 -5.02 19.74 9.80
C ALA A 97 -3.71 20.53 9.90
N ASN A 98 -2.71 19.98 10.60
CA ASN A 98 -1.39 20.57 10.80
C ASN A 98 -0.36 19.48 11.18
N ALA A 99 0.91 19.87 11.33
CA ALA A 99 2.00 18.94 11.62
C ALA A 99 1.85 18.21 12.97
N GLN A 100 1.32 18.87 14.00
CA GLN A 100 1.09 18.26 15.31
C GLN A 100 -0.01 17.19 15.23
N ASP A 101 -1.10 17.48 14.53
CA ASP A 101 -2.18 16.51 14.26
C ASP A 101 -1.66 15.33 13.41
N ALA A 102 -0.82 15.59 12.41
CA ALA A 102 -0.21 14.53 11.59
C ALA A 102 0.63 13.57 12.44
N GLN A 103 1.46 14.11 13.33
CA GLN A 103 2.31 13.32 14.21
C GLN A 103 1.47 12.51 15.22
N ALA A 104 0.45 13.13 15.84
CA ALA A 104 -0.43 12.43 16.80
C ALA A 104 -1.20 11.26 16.13
N ARG A 105 -1.70 11.46 14.91
CA ARG A 105 -2.38 10.41 14.14
C ARG A 105 -1.46 9.27 13.76
N LYS A 106 -0.25 9.61 13.30
CA LYS A 106 0.81 8.63 13.01
C LYS A 106 1.12 7.79 14.25
N GLU A 107 1.40 8.43 15.38
CA GLU A 107 1.70 7.74 16.64
C GLU A 107 0.55 6.83 17.09
N THR A 108 -0.70 7.30 16.98
CA THR A 108 -1.88 6.50 17.33
C THR A 108 -1.94 5.21 16.51
N LEU A 109 -1.69 5.28 15.21
CA LEU A 109 -1.72 4.11 14.33
C LEU A 109 -0.50 3.21 14.50
N LEU A 110 0.69 3.80 14.71
CA LEU A 110 1.91 3.04 14.97
C LEU A 110 1.82 2.24 16.27
N ASN A 111 1.17 2.77 17.32
CA ASN A 111 1.06 2.11 18.61
C ASN A 111 0.01 0.99 18.66
N LEU A 112 -0.67 0.68 17.55
CA LEU A 112 -1.56 -0.49 17.48
C LEU A 112 -0.72 -1.78 17.56
N ALA A 113 -1.12 -2.68 18.46
CA ALA A 113 -0.41 -3.94 18.69
C ALA A 113 -0.30 -4.77 17.40
N GLU A 114 -1.40 -4.83 16.63
CA GLU A 114 -1.48 -5.55 15.37
C GLU A 114 -0.50 -4.98 14.32
N PHE A 115 -0.28 -3.66 14.32
CA PHE A 115 0.69 -3.04 13.43
C PHE A 115 2.12 -3.33 13.86
N GLN A 116 2.42 -3.27 15.17
CA GLN A 116 3.74 -3.59 15.70
C GLN A 116 4.16 -5.03 15.39
N GLU A 117 3.23 -5.98 15.45
CA GLU A 117 3.45 -7.35 15.03
C GLU A 117 3.76 -7.46 13.53
N ALA A 118 2.98 -6.76 12.69
CA ALA A 118 3.20 -6.75 11.25
C ALA A 118 4.50 -6.05 10.83
N LEU A 119 4.94 -5.03 11.57
CA LEU A 119 6.13 -4.25 11.24
C LEU A 119 7.39 -5.12 11.16
N GLN A 120 7.52 -6.13 12.02
CA GLN A 120 8.63 -7.08 11.94
C GLN A 120 8.60 -7.84 10.61
N ARG A 121 7.42 -8.31 10.19
CA ARG A 121 7.25 -8.97 8.88
C ARG A 121 7.54 -8.02 7.72
N TYR A 122 7.14 -6.75 7.81
CA TYR A 122 7.35 -5.74 6.77
C TYR A 122 8.83 -5.47 6.49
N ARG A 123 9.67 -5.41 7.53
CA ARG A 123 11.12 -5.21 7.39
C ARG A 123 11.83 -6.32 6.61
N HIS A 124 11.26 -7.52 6.60
CA HIS A 124 11.75 -8.69 5.85
C HIS A 124 11.00 -8.94 4.53
N SER A 125 10.08 -8.06 4.15
CA SER A 125 9.27 -8.19 2.93
C SER A 125 9.78 -7.31 1.79
N LEU A 126 9.28 -7.54 0.58
CA LEU A 126 9.54 -6.67 -0.57
C LEU A 126 8.45 -5.61 -0.66
N PHE A 127 8.80 -4.35 -0.42
CA PHE A 127 7.93 -3.21 -0.71
C PHE A 127 8.29 -2.60 -2.05
N ILE A 128 7.28 -2.34 -2.88
CA ILE A 128 7.38 -1.60 -4.12
C ILE A 128 6.59 -0.31 -3.96
N LEU A 129 7.28 0.83 -3.98
CA LEU A 129 6.65 2.14 -3.97
C LEU A 129 6.41 2.60 -5.41
N LEU A 130 5.15 2.72 -5.83
CA LEU A 130 4.84 3.26 -7.15
C LEU A 130 4.71 4.78 -7.07
N GLY A 131 5.55 5.47 -7.84
CA GLY A 131 5.39 6.89 -8.11
C GLY A 131 4.21 7.17 -9.05
N THR A 132 3.78 8.42 -9.06
CA THR A 132 2.67 8.87 -9.91
C THR A 132 3.12 9.08 -11.36
N VAL A 133 2.38 8.47 -12.27
CA VAL A 133 2.44 8.76 -13.71
C VAL A 133 1.30 9.73 -13.98
N ARG A 134 1.61 10.99 -14.31
CA ARG A 134 0.61 12.08 -14.44
C ARG A 134 -0.48 11.73 -15.45
N GLU A 135 -0.12 10.98 -16.49
CA GLU A 135 -1.01 10.53 -17.56
C GLU A 135 -2.05 9.49 -17.10
N TRP A 136 -1.90 8.91 -15.90
CA TRP A 136 -2.83 7.89 -15.35
C TRP A 136 -3.76 8.45 -14.27
N VAL A 137 -3.68 9.76 -14.00
CA VAL A 137 -4.54 10.43 -13.02
C VAL A 137 -5.93 10.66 -13.63
N VAL A 138 -6.79 9.64 -13.59
CA VAL A 138 -8.21 9.73 -14.00
C VAL A 138 -9.14 10.08 -12.83
N ASP A 139 -9.50 11.33 -12.54
CA ASP A 139 -10.35 11.67 -11.38
C ASP A 139 -11.52 10.67 -11.15
N ASP A 140 -11.40 9.85 -10.10
CA ASP A 140 -12.45 8.90 -9.69
C ASP A 140 -13.30 9.50 -8.56
N GLY A 141 -13.07 10.77 -8.24
CA GLY A 141 -13.69 11.55 -7.20
C GLY A 141 -13.22 11.24 -5.77
N PHE A 142 -12.28 10.31 -5.56
CA PHE A 142 -11.67 10.05 -4.24
C PHE A 142 -10.39 10.89 -3.99
N ARG A 143 -10.03 11.80 -4.90
CA ARG A 143 -8.67 12.33 -5.03
C ARG A 143 -8.55 13.82 -4.67
N HIS A 144 -7.46 14.15 -3.98
CA HIS A 144 -6.89 15.49 -3.98
C HIS A 144 -5.91 15.57 -5.16
N VAL A 145 -6.36 16.14 -6.27
CA VAL A 145 -5.54 16.32 -7.49
C VAL A 145 -4.42 17.31 -7.20
N GLY A 146 -3.17 16.96 -7.50
CA GLY A 146 -2.01 17.86 -7.40
C GLY A 146 -1.11 17.66 -6.16
N ASP A 147 -1.50 16.79 -5.23
CA ASP A 147 -0.76 16.50 -4.01
C ASP A 147 0.03 15.19 -4.06
N GLU A 148 0.14 14.55 -5.22
CA GLU A 148 0.71 13.20 -5.32
C GLU A 148 2.20 13.18 -5.00
N THR A 149 2.93 14.25 -5.32
CA THR A 149 4.33 14.43 -4.91
C THR A 149 4.47 14.49 -3.40
N LYS A 150 3.56 15.19 -2.71
CA LYS A 150 3.55 15.30 -1.24
C LYS A 150 3.25 13.96 -0.61
N LEU A 151 2.24 13.23 -1.11
CA LEU A 151 1.95 11.86 -0.67
C LEU A 151 3.14 10.93 -0.86
N LEU A 152 3.82 11.01 -2.01
CA LEU A 152 5.00 10.19 -2.28
C LEU A 152 6.14 10.49 -1.30
N THR A 153 6.39 11.77 -0.97
CA THR A 153 7.35 12.15 0.07
C THR A 153 6.98 11.55 1.43
N ILE A 154 5.72 11.66 1.85
CA ILE A 154 5.26 11.07 3.12
C ILE A 154 5.45 9.55 3.13
N PHE A 155 5.19 8.85 2.01
CA PHE A 155 5.48 7.42 1.89
C PHE A 155 6.97 7.12 2.13
N ARG A 156 7.88 7.87 1.50
CA ARG A 156 9.33 7.66 1.66
C ARG A 156 9.76 7.89 3.11
N ASP A 157 9.28 8.96 3.72
CA ASP A 157 9.60 9.30 5.11
C ASP A 157 9.11 8.20 6.06
N VAL A 158 7.85 7.78 5.96
CA VAL A 158 7.27 6.73 6.81
C VAL A 158 7.99 5.39 6.60
N LEU A 159 8.25 4.97 5.36
CA LEU A 159 8.97 3.71 5.10
C LEU A 159 10.40 3.75 5.64
N GLY A 160 11.09 4.89 5.48
CA GLY A 160 12.44 5.12 5.98
C GLY A 160 12.50 5.07 7.51
N GLU A 161 11.62 5.81 8.19
CA GLU A 161 11.53 5.82 9.65
C GLU A 161 11.21 4.43 10.24
N LEU A 162 10.39 3.65 9.55
CA LEU A 162 10.04 2.30 9.99
C LEU A 162 11.13 1.25 9.68
N GLY A 163 12.16 1.62 8.93
CA GLY A 163 13.21 0.71 8.49
C GLY A 163 12.73 -0.30 7.44
N ILE A 164 11.66 0.02 6.71
CA ILE A 164 11.11 -0.84 5.66
C ILE A 164 11.86 -0.58 4.35
N ARG A 165 12.56 -1.60 3.86
CA ARG A 165 13.28 -1.52 2.57
C ARG A 165 12.28 -1.57 1.42
N TYR A 166 12.42 -0.64 0.48
CA TYR A 166 11.57 -0.61 -0.71
C TYR A 166 12.37 -0.45 -2.01
N ARG A 167 11.71 -0.73 -3.13
CA ARG A 167 12.12 -0.34 -4.48
C ARG A 167 11.09 0.63 -5.03
N GLU A 168 11.56 1.75 -5.58
CA GLU A 168 10.67 2.72 -6.20
C GLU A 168 10.56 2.46 -7.70
N ILE A 169 9.36 2.63 -8.25
CA ILE A 169 9.09 2.62 -9.69
C ILE A 169 8.32 3.89 -10.01
N GLY A 170 9.00 4.85 -10.63
CA GLY A 170 8.45 6.14 -11.01
C GLY A 170 7.96 6.17 -12.45
N SER A 171 7.93 7.38 -13.01
CA SER A 171 7.46 7.65 -14.37
C SER A 171 8.42 7.20 -15.48
N GLU A 172 9.61 6.72 -15.13
CA GLU A 172 10.61 6.17 -16.05
C GLU A 172 10.21 4.79 -16.60
N MET A 173 9.39 4.02 -15.87
CA MET A 173 8.93 2.70 -16.27
C MET A 173 7.41 2.69 -16.42
N ARG A 174 6.93 3.14 -17.59
CA ARG A 174 5.49 3.37 -17.84
C ARG A 174 4.78 2.12 -18.34
N PHE A 175 5.44 1.23 -19.06
CA PHE A 175 4.74 0.11 -19.69
C PHE A 175 4.45 -1.00 -18.69
N LEU A 176 3.18 -1.40 -18.61
CA LEU A 176 2.73 -2.47 -17.70
C LEU A 176 3.53 -3.78 -17.86
N PRO A 177 3.85 -4.26 -19.08
CA PRO A 177 4.69 -5.46 -19.23
C PRO A 177 6.08 -5.33 -18.61
N GLU A 178 6.71 -4.15 -18.73
CA GLU A 178 8.03 -3.87 -18.15
C GLU A 178 7.95 -3.83 -16.62
N ARG A 179 6.97 -3.10 -16.06
CA ARG A 179 6.73 -3.06 -14.60
C ARG A 179 6.47 -4.45 -14.04
N THR A 180 5.68 -5.25 -14.74
CA THR A 180 5.34 -6.62 -14.33
C THR A 180 6.57 -7.51 -14.36
N ALA A 181 7.37 -7.46 -15.43
CA ALA A 181 8.61 -8.24 -15.55
C ALA A 181 9.65 -7.84 -14.49
N PHE A 182 9.76 -6.54 -14.21
CA PHE A 182 10.62 -6.03 -13.14
C PHE A 182 10.18 -6.56 -11.77
N LEU A 183 8.89 -6.47 -11.42
CA LEU A 183 8.35 -7.01 -10.17
C LEU A 183 8.54 -8.52 -10.07
N GLU A 184 8.27 -9.25 -11.15
CA GLU A 184 8.52 -10.69 -11.22
C GLU A 184 9.98 -10.99 -10.85
N SER A 185 10.95 -10.31 -11.47
CA SER A 185 12.38 -10.54 -11.19
C SER A 185 12.75 -10.35 -9.72
N LEU A 186 12.15 -9.37 -9.05
CA LEU A 186 12.37 -9.10 -7.63
C LEU A 186 11.63 -10.09 -6.71
N ALA A 187 10.43 -10.49 -7.10
CA ALA A 187 9.55 -11.34 -6.33
C ALA A 187 9.98 -12.82 -6.37
N THR A 188 10.66 -13.24 -7.44
CA THR A 188 11.15 -14.61 -7.64
C THR A 188 12.68 -14.74 -7.48
N GLY A 189 13.42 -13.63 -7.40
CA GLY A 189 14.87 -13.62 -7.27
C GLY A 189 15.39 -14.10 -5.90
N PRO A 190 16.70 -14.39 -5.77
CA PRO A 190 17.34 -14.70 -4.49
C PRO A 190 17.28 -13.49 -3.52
N HIS A 191 17.35 -13.77 -2.22
CA HIS A 191 17.28 -12.77 -1.15
C HIS A 191 18.55 -11.95 -1.02
#